data_AF-A0A955R3M1-F1
#
_entry.id   AF-A0A955R3M1-F1
#
_cell.length_a   1.000
_cell.length_b   1.000
_cell.length_c   1.000
_cell.angle_alpha   90.00
_cell.angle_beta   90.00
_cell.angle_gamma   90.00
#
_symmetry.space_group_name_H-M   'P 1'
#
loop_
_entity.id
_entity.type
_entity.pdbx_description
1 polymer ?
#
loop_
_entity_poly.entity_id
_entity_poly.type
_entity_poly.pdbx_seq_one_letter_code
_entity_poly.pdbx_strand_id
1 'polypeptide(L)'
;MEDWEHQLRQQGYRTVAGVDEAGRGPLAGPVVAGAIVLPENGDFEGLNDSKKLSEAQRDYFYEKLTESTPNWSVAVVEVGVIDEINILQAARLAMKQAVESLSACPDMVLVDGNREIAVGMEQKTLVGGDRRCLSIAAASVLAKVTRDRLMQDLHRRFPGYGFDRHKGYGTELHRARIAELGPCLEHRKTFKGVKEYL
;
A
#
# COMPACT_ATOMS: atom_id res chain seq x y z
N MET A 1 9.94 17.49 -1.01
CA MET A 1 10.40 16.23 -0.41
C MET A 1 11.91 16.29 -0.28
N GLU A 2 12.49 15.53 0.64
CA GLU A 2 13.94 15.32 0.69
C GLU A 2 14.32 14.40 -0.48
N ASP A 3 15.46 14.69 -1.14
CA ASP A 3 15.94 13.86 -2.26
C ASP A 3 16.82 12.72 -1.73
N TRP A 4 16.15 11.72 -1.15
CA TRP A 4 16.79 10.54 -0.58
C TRP A 4 17.50 9.71 -1.65
N GLU A 5 16.87 9.58 -2.81
CA GLU A 5 17.34 8.83 -3.95
C GLU A 5 18.67 9.39 -4.46
N HIS A 6 18.77 10.71 -4.64
CA HIS A 6 20.03 11.34 -5.05
C HIS A 6 21.14 11.19 -4.00
N GLN A 7 20.82 11.36 -2.70
CA GLN A 7 21.82 11.19 -1.63
C GLN A 7 22.40 9.77 -1.58
N LEU A 8 21.56 8.75 -1.81
CA LEU A 8 21.98 7.35 -1.86
C LEU A 8 22.76 7.04 -3.13
N ARG A 9 22.39 7.62 -4.28
CA ARG A 9 23.19 7.50 -5.51
C ARG A 9 24.59 8.07 -5.36
N GLN A 10 24.75 9.19 -4.66
CA GLN A 10 26.08 9.74 -4.32
C GLN A 10 26.91 8.83 -3.41
N GLN A 11 26.28 7.92 -2.68
CA GLN A 11 26.94 6.90 -1.84
C GLN A 11 27.25 5.61 -2.62
N GLY A 12 26.87 5.52 -3.90
CA GLY A 12 27.18 4.39 -4.77
C GLY A 12 26.02 3.43 -5.05
N TYR A 13 24.84 3.63 -4.43
CA TYR A 13 23.64 2.83 -4.72
C TYR A 13 23.05 3.25 -6.06
N ARG A 14 23.06 2.37 -7.07
CA ARG A 14 22.60 2.71 -8.43
C ARG A 14 21.08 2.67 -8.54
N THR A 15 20.47 1.71 -7.83
CA THR A 15 19.03 1.48 -7.85
C THR A 15 18.46 1.58 -6.44
N VAL A 16 17.50 2.49 -6.26
CA VAL A 16 16.83 2.73 -4.98
C VAL A 16 15.34 2.51 -5.17
N ALA A 17 14.79 1.53 -4.45
CA ALA A 17 13.35 1.27 -4.43
C ALA A 17 12.68 1.96 -3.25
N GLY A 18 11.49 2.50 -3.44
CA GLY A 18 10.58 2.86 -2.35
C GLY A 18 9.51 1.81 -2.17
N VAL A 19 9.07 1.57 -0.93
CA VAL A 19 7.98 0.64 -0.59
C VAL A 19 7.08 1.23 0.49
N ASP A 20 5.77 1.06 0.32
CA ASP A 20 4.72 1.49 1.26
C ASP A 20 3.48 0.59 1.15
N GLU A 21 2.62 0.61 2.17
CA GLU A 21 1.37 -0.14 2.23
C GLU A 21 0.09 0.70 2.36
N ALA A 22 -1.00 0.16 1.83
CA ALA A 22 -2.35 0.65 2.03
C ALA A 22 -3.24 -0.43 2.66
N GLY A 23 -4.11 -0.01 3.59
CA GLY A 23 -5.16 -0.91 4.10
C GLY A 23 -4.88 -1.57 5.44
N ARG A 24 -4.07 -1.00 6.32
CA ARG A 24 -3.89 -1.58 7.66
C ARG A 24 -5.07 -1.39 8.61
N GLY A 25 -5.68 -0.21 8.63
CA GLY A 25 -6.80 0.12 9.53
C GLY A 25 -8.20 -0.43 9.20
N PRO A 26 -8.55 -0.73 7.93
CA PRO A 26 -9.86 -1.26 7.56
C PRO A 26 -10.28 -2.54 8.30
N LEU A 27 -11.58 -2.68 8.53
CA LEU A 27 -12.23 -3.88 9.08
C LEU A 27 -12.38 -4.98 8.01
N ALA A 28 -12.31 -4.62 6.73
CA ALA A 28 -12.51 -5.52 5.61
C ALA A 28 -11.54 -5.25 4.45
N GLY A 29 -11.32 -6.29 3.64
CA GLY A 29 -10.46 -6.30 2.47
C GLY A 29 -8.97 -6.49 2.80
N PRO A 30 -8.13 -6.63 1.78
CA PRO A 30 -6.72 -6.96 1.94
C PRO A 30 -5.88 -5.78 2.43
N VAL A 31 -4.63 -6.08 2.78
CA VAL A 31 -3.54 -5.11 2.82
C VAL A 31 -2.75 -5.22 1.52
N VAL A 32 -2.44 -4.08 0.92
CA VAL A 32 -1.77 -3.99 -0.38
C VAL A 32 -0.49 -3.19 -0.20
N ALA A 33 0.61 -3.60 -0.82
CA ALA A 33 1.84 -2.82 -0.85
C ALA A 33 2.30 -2.59 -2.28
N GLY A 34 2.88 -1.42 -2.53
CA GLY A 34 3.53 -1.09 -3.79
C GLY A 34 5.03 -1.00 -3.58
N ALA A 35 5.82 -1.36 -4.59
CA ALA A 35 7.25 -1.08 -4.64
C ALA A 35 7.62 -0.51 -6.01
N ILE A 36 8.58 0.42 -6.05
CA ILE A 36 8.96 1.08 -7.30
C ILE A 36 10.39 1.65 -7.24
N VAL A 37 11.13 1.50 -8.34
CA VAL A 37 12.42 2.15 -8.58
C VAL A 37 12.21 3.26 -9.61
N LEU A 38 12.22 4.52 -9.17
CA LEU A 38 11.95 5.65 -10.07
C LEU A 38 13.14 5.92 -11.01
N PRO A 39 12.88 6.30 -12.28
CA PRO A 39 13.93 6.74 -13.20
C PRO A 39 14.58 8.05 -12.71
N GLU A 40 15.86 8.23 -13.00
CA GLU A 40 16.63 9.41 -12.56
C GLU A 40 16.06 10.73 -13.07
N ASN A 41 15.59 10.74 -14.32
CA ASN A 41 15.05 11.92 -15.00
C ASN A 41 13.51 11.89 -15.10
N GLY A 42 12.85 11.17 -14.18
CA GLY A 42 11.40 11.11 -14.16
C GLY A 42 10.80 12.43 -13.68
N ASP A 43 9.89 13.01 -14.48
CA ASP A 43 9.06 14.12 -14.04
C ASP A 43 7.88 13.60 -13.21
N PHE A 44 7.96 13.78 -11.90
CA PHE A 44 6.87 13.47 -10.97
C PHE A 44 6.49 14.70 -10.14
N GLU A 45 6.59 15.89 -10.73
CA GLU A 45 6.18 17.11 -10.05
C GLU A 45 4.72 17.01 -9.55
N GLY A 46 4.49 17.41 -8.31
CA GLY A 46 3.19 17.32 -7.65
C GLY A 46 2.87 15.95 -7.05
N LEU A 47 3.67 14.90 -7.29
CA LEU A 47 3.55 13.63 -6.56
C LEU A 47 3.83 13.88 -5.07
N ASN A 48 2.98 13.35 -4.21
CA ASN A 48 3.06 13.51 -2.76
C ASN A 48 2.34 12.33 -2.09
N ASP A 49 2.27 12.34 -0.76
CA ASP A 49 1.46 11.42 0.04
C ASP A 49 0.08 11.19 -0.60
N SER A 50 -0.23 9.93 -0.87
CA SER A 50 -1.47 9.51 -1.54
C SER A 50 -2.73 10.04 -0.86
N LYS A 51 -2.69 10.34 0.44
CA LYS A 51 -3.82 10.91 1.21
C LYS A 51 -4.05 12.40 0.93
N LYS A 52 -3.02 13.12 0.44
CA LYS A 52 -3.12 14.54 0.05
C LYS A 52 -3.58 14.73 -1.39
N LEU A 53 -3.50 13.68 -2.20
CA LEU A 53 -3.97 13.68 -3.57
C LEU A 53 -5.47 13.37 -3.62
N SER A 54 -6.18 14.05 -4.52
CA SER A 54 -7.54 13.64 -4.91
C SER A 54 -7.52 12.28 -5.61
N GLU A 55 -8.68 11.62 -5.74
CA GLU A 55 -8.79 10.34 -6.45
C GLU A 55 -8.32 10.45 -7.90
N ALA A 56 -8.75 11.51 -8.61
CA ALA A 56 -8.32 11.77 -9.98
C ALA A 56 -6.80 12.01 -10.09
N GLN A 57 -6.19 12.73 -9.15
CA GLN A 57 -4.73 12.90 -9.13
C GLN A 57 -4.01 11.59 -8.86
N ARG A 58 -4.53 10.74 -7.97
CA ARG A 58 -3.94 9.42 -7.71
C ARG A 58 -4.00 8.53 -8.94
N ASP A 59 -5.13 8.50 -9.65
CA ASP A 59 -5.24 7.71 -10.88
C ASP A 59 -4.28 8.22 -11.97
N TYR A 60 -4.17 9.55 -12.16
CA TYR A 60 -3.18 10.14 -13.06
C TYR A 60 -1.75 9.72 -12.73
N PHE A 61 -1.34 9.82 -11.46
CA PHE A 61 0.00 9.41 -11.05
C PHE A 61 0.20 7.90 -11.14
N TYR A 62 -0.82 7.09 -10.85
CA TYR A 62 -0.76 5.65 -11.01
C TYR A 62 -0.42 5.31 -12.46
N GLU A 63 -1.17 5.85 -13.42
CA GLU A 63 -0.92 5.66 -14.86
C GLU A 63 0.49 6.12 -15.24
N LYS A 64 0.85 7.37 -14.89
CA LYS A 64 2.18 7.94 -15.17
C LYS A 64 3.31 7.07 -14.62
N LEU A 65 3.20 6.59 -13.37
CA LEU A 65 4.20 5.73 -12.73
C LEU A 65 4.31 4.39 -13.45
N THR A 66 3.18 3.74 -13.75
CA THR A 66 3.16 2.42 -14.37
C THR A 66 3.61 2.43 -15.84
N GLU A 67 3.41 3.53 -16.56
CA GLU A 67 3.86 3.70 -17.95
C GLU A 67 5.33 4.14 -18.05
N SER A 68 5.75 5.05 -17.17
CA SER A 68 7.09 5.67 -17.26
C SER A 68 8.18 4.89 -16.52
N THR A 69 7.79 3.96 -15.66
CA THR A 69 8.73 3.20 -14.81
C THR A 69 8.58 1.71 -15.12
N PRO A 70 9.62 1.00 -15.58
CA PRO A 70 9.51 -0.43 -15.87
C PRO A 70 9.70 -1.33 -14.63
N ASN A 71 10.26 -0.80 -13.54
CA ASN A 71 10.55 -1.56 -12.33
C ASN A 71 9.66 -1.12 -11.17
N TRP A 72 8.43 -1.63 -11.17
CA TRP A 72 7.47 -1.50 -10.09
C TRP A 72 6.69 -2.80 -9.92
N SER A 73 6.02 -2.92 -8.80
CA SER A 73 5.19 -4.08 -8.48
C SER A 73 4.14 -3.70 -7.44
N VAL A 74 3.12 -4.55 -7.32
CA VAL A 74 2.12 -4.49 -6.25
C VAL A 74 1.91 -5.90 -5.70
N ALA A 75 1.82 -6.02 -4.38
CA ALA A 75 1.49 -7.27 -3.71
C ALA A 75 0.25 -7.10 -2.83
N VAL A 76 -0.54 -8.16 -2.74
CA VAL A 76 -1.82 -8.20 -2.02
C VAL A 76 -1.77 -9.34 -1.02
N VAL A 77 -2.01 -9.03 0.26
CA VAL A 77 -2.16 -10.03 1.32
C VAL A 77 -3.60 -10.05 1.79
N GLU A 78 -4.23 -11.19 1.54
CA GLU A 78 -5.66 -11.42 1.76
C GLU A 78 -6.04 -11.53 3.24
N VAL A 79 -7.34 -11.32 3.51
CA VAL A 79 -7.93 -11.30 4.86
C VAL A 79 -7.63 -12.57 5.66
N GLY A 80 -7.66 -13.74 5.02
CA GLY A 80 -7.34 -15.02 5.68
C GLY A 80 -5.92 -15.04 6.24
N VAL A 81 -4.94 -14.53 5.47
CA VAL A 81 -3.55 -14.41 5.94
C VAL A 81 -3.45 -13.36 7.05
N ILE A 82 -4.15 -12.22 6.92
CA ILE A 82 -4.17 -11.19 7.96
C ILE A 82 -4.63 -11.76 9.31
N ASP A 83 -5.69 -12.57 9.31
CA ASP A 83 -6.22 -13.18 10.52
C ASP A 83 -5.27 -14.26 11.09
N GLU A 84 -4.49 -14.94 10.25
CA GLU A 84 -3.50 -15.94 10.67
C GLU A 84 -2.25 -15.32 11.31
N ILE A 85 -1.65 -14.33 10.63
CA ILE A 85 -0.33 -13.80 11.01
C ILE A 85 -0.37 -12.42 11.67
N ASN A 86 -1.55 -11.86 11.91
CA ASN A 86 -1.83 -10.49 12.34
C ASN A 86 -1.48 -9.39 11.32
N ILE A 87 -2.11 -8.22 11.48
CA ILE A 87 -2.00 -7.10 10.53
C ILE A 87 -0.60 -6.52 10.40
N LEU A 88 0.21 -6.56 11.46
CA LEU A 88 1.56 -6.02 11.42
C LEU A 88 2.47 -6.90 10.55
N GLN A 89 2.36 -8.23 10.67
CA GLN A 89 3.14 -9.13 9.83
C GLN A 89 2.57 -9.21 8.41
N ALA A 90 1.25 -9.14 8.24
CA ALA A 90 0.64 -9.10 6.91
C ALA A 90 1.06 -7.87 6.10
N ALA A 91 1.14 -6.70 6.73
CA ALA A 91 1.66 -5.49 6.08
C ALA A 91 3.14 -5.66 5.65
N ARG A 92 3.99 -6.21 6.53
CA ARG A 92 5.38 -6.52 6.18
C ARG A 92 5.50 -7.56 5.08
N LEU A 93 4.64 -8.58 5.10
CA LEU A 93 4.59 -9.60 4.08
C LEU A 93 4.22 -9.00 2.72
N ALA A 94 3.22 -8.11 2.69
CA ALA A 94 2.86 -7.40 1.46
C ALA A 94 4.05 -6.57 0.94
N MET A 95 4.69 -5.77 1.79
CA MET A 95 5.86 -4.97 1.39
C MET A 95 7.03 -5.84 0.90
N LYS A 96 7.31 -6.94 1.61
CA LYS A 96 8.30 -7.94 1.19
C LYS A 96 7.99 -8.49 -0.19
N GLN A 97 6.77 -9.00 -0.40
CA GLN A 97 6.33 -9.56 -1.67
C GLN A 97 6.38 -8.54 -2.80
N ALA A 98 6.04 -7.26 -2.53
CA ALA A 98 6.15 -6.20 -3.51
C ALA A 98 7.63 -6.02 -3.94
N VAL A 99 8.54 -5.84 -2.98
CA VAL A 99 9.97 -5.68 -3.29
C VAL A 99 10.55 -6.91 -4.01
N GLU A 100 10.21 -8.12 -3.60
CA GLU A 100 10.66 -9.36 -4.25
C GLU A 100 10.08 -9.56 -5.67
N SER A 101 8.97 -8.89 -5.98
CA SER A 101 8.31 -8.94 -7.30
C SER A 101 8.78 -7.85 -8.26
N LEU A 102 9.72 -6.99 -7.86
CA LEU A 102 10.37 -6.05 -8.76
C LEU A 102 11.10 -6.81 -9.88
N SER A 103 11.00 -6.31 -11.12
CA SER A 103 11.59 -6.95 -12.30
C SER A 103 13.11 -6.95 -12.28
N ALA A 104 13.72 -6.01 -11.53
CA ALA A 104 15.14 -5.98 -11.22
C ALA A 104 15.35 -5.71 -9.73
N CYS A 105 16.28 -6.45 -9.13
CA CYS A 105 16.67 -6.33 -7.73
C CYS A 105 17.27 -4.94 -7.45
N PRO A 106 16.73 -4.14 -6.51
CA PRO A 106 17.32 -2.87 -6.12
C PRO A 106 18.54 -3.06 -5.21
N ASP A 107 19.47 -2.11 -5.23
CA ASP A 107 20.62 -2.10 -4.31
C ASP A 107 20.20 -1.68 -2.89
N MET A 108 19.25 -0.74 -2.80
CA MET A 108 18.75 -0.16 -1.55
C MET A 108 17.22 -0.04 -1.57
N VAL A 109 16.58 -0.31 -0.44
CA VAL A 109 15.14 -0.19 -0.26
C VAL A 109 14.81 0.84 0.83
N LEU A 110 14.07 1.87 0.47
CA LEU A 110 13.48 2.86 1.34
C LEU A 110 12.10 2.39 1.79
N VAL A 111 11.94 2.06 3.07
CA VAL A 111 10.73 1.47 3.64
C VAL A 111 9.95 2.52 4.43
N ASP A 112 8.66 2.72 4.15
CA ASP A 112 7.82 3.56 5.03
C ASP A 112 7.67 2.93 6.43
N GLY A 113 7.87 3.75 7.45
CA GLY A 113 7.72 3.35 8.84
C GLY A 113 9.05 3.18 9.57
N ASN A 114 9.04 2.37 10.63
CA ASN A 114 10.13 2.27 11.61
C ASN A 114 10.75 0.88 11.70
N ARG A 115 10.44 -0.02 10.76
CA ARG A 115 10.89 -1.40 10.81
C ARG A 115 11.19 -1.91 9.42
N GLU A 116 12.27 -2.67 9.34
CA GLU A 116 12.69 -3.34 8.13
C GLU A 116 11.72 -4.47 7.74
N ILE A 117 11.83 -4.88 6.48
CA ILE A 117 11.17 -6.03 5.90
C ILE A 117 12.21 -7.14 5.65
N ALA A 118 11.77 -8.40 5.69
CA ALA A 118 12.66 -9.55 5.60
C ALA A 118 13.07 -9.86 4.16
N VAL A 119 13.82 -8.94 3.54
CA VAL A 119 14.44 -9.04 2.22
C VAL A 119 15.97 -9.00 2.33
N GLY A 120 16.67 -9.50 1.32
CA GLY A 120 18.14 -9.57 1.30
C GLY A 120 18.85 -8.28 0.90
N MET A 121 18.12 -7.24 0.50
CA MET A 121 18.66 -5.95 0.07
C MET A 121 18.96 -5.06 1.28
N GLU A 122 19.88 -4.11 1.09
CA GLU A 122 20.10 -3.05 2.08
C GLU A 122 18.85 -2.18 2.22
N GLN A 123 18.60 -1.69 3.44
CA GLN A 123 17.36 -1.02 3.78
C GLN A 123 17.57 0.23 4.60
N LYS A 124 16.66 1.19 4.42
CA LYS A 124 16.51 2.34 5.31
C LYS A 124 15.04 2.62 5.59
N THR A 125 14.69 2.65 6.86
CA THR A 125 13.31 2.92 7.30
C THR A 125 13.11 4.42 7.49
N LEU A 126 12.02 4.96 6.95
CA LEU A 126 11.67 6.38 7.05
C LEU A 126 10.27 6.52 7.64
N VAL A 127 10.18 7.01 8.87
CA VAL A 127 8.87 7.30 9.49
C VAL A 127 8.20 8.45 8.76
N GLY A 128 7.04 8.20 8.14
CA GLY A 128 6.37 9.18 7.29
C GLY A 128 7.16 9.49 6.04
N GLY A 129 7.79 8.45 5.47
CA GLY A 129 8.54 8.49 4.23
C GLY A 129 7.68 8.94 3.05
N ASP A 130 6.39 8.63 3.06
CA ASP A 130 5.38 9.07 2.08
C ASP A 130 5.35 10.60 1.84
N ARG A 131 5.71 11.40 2.86
CA ARG A 131 5.77 12.87 2.76
C ARG A 131 7.18 13.40 2.51
N ARG A 132 8.19 12.54 2.56
CA ARG A 132 9.61 12.93 2.61
C ARG A 132 10.44 12.35 1.47
N CYS A 133 10.03 11.24 0.88
CA CYS A 133 10.76 10.47 -0.12
C CYS A 133 9.85 10.17 -1.31
N LEU A 134 10.32 10.49 -2.51
CA LEU A 134 9.51 10.43 -3.72
C LEU A 134 9.14 9.00 -4.11
N SER A 135 10.08 8.05 -4.00
CA SER A 135 9.84 6.64 -4.30
C SER A 135 8.87 5.99 -3.31
N ILE A 136 8.92 6.35 -2.02
CA ILE A 136 7.90 5.93 -1.04
C ILE A 136 6.54 6.54 -1.37
N ALA A 137 6.49 7.83 -1.71
CA ALA A 137 5.24 8.48 -2.14
C ALA A 137 4.63 7.78 -3.37
N ALA A 138 5.46 7.43 -4.36
CA ALA A 138 5.05 6.67 -5.55
C ALA A 138 4.50 5.28 -5.18
N ALA A 139 5.21 4.54 -4.33
CA ALA A 139 4.75 3.24 -3.81
C ALA A 139 3.39 3.36 -3.08
N SER A 140 3.19 4.43 -2.31
CA SER A 140 1.93 4.71 -1.60
C SER A 140 0.76 4.87 -2.58
N VAL A 141 0.98 5.51 -3.73
CA VAL A 141 -0.04 5.69 -4.78
C VAL A 141 -0.36 4.35 -5.44
N LEU A 142 0.65 3.56 -5.79
CA LEU A 142 0.47 2.21 -6.35
C LEU A 142 -0.37 1.33 -5.42
N ALA A 143 -0.03 1.31 -4.13
CA ALA A 143 -0.76 0.55 -3.13
C ALA A 143 -2.21 1.06 -2.96
N LYS A 144 -2.37 2.38 -2.83
CA LYS A 144 -3.67 3.01 -2.55
C LYS A 144 -4.66 2.83 -3.69
N VAL A 145 -4.25 3.11 -4.92
CA VAL A 145 -5.12 3.01 -6.10
C VAL A 145 -5.50 1.56 -6.35
N THR A 146 -4.53 0.63 -6.29
CA THR A 146 -4.83 -0.80 -6.44
C THR A 146 -5.81 -1.29 -5.38
N ARG A 147 -5.59 -0.91 -4.11
CA ARG A 147 -6.51 -1.29 -3.04
C ARG A 147 -7.91 -0.70 -3.23
N ASP A 148 -8.03 0.56 -3.60
CA ASP A 148 -9.32 1.20 -3.77
C ASP A 148 -10.12 0.55 -4.91
N ARG A 149 -9.47 0.13 -6.00
CA ARG A 149 -10.07 -0.67 -7.08
C ARG A 149 -10.55 -2.03 -6.57
N LEU A 150 -9.74 -2.75 -5.79
CA LEU A 150 -10.17 -4.00 -5.15
C LEU A 150 -11.41 -3.80 -4.26
N MET A 151 -11.50 -2.70 -3.52
CA MET A 151 -12.69 -2.42 -2.69
C MET A 151 -13.94 -2.12 -3.52
N GLN A 152 -13.81 -1.56 -4.73
CA GLN A 152 -14.92 -1.42 -5.67
C GLN A 152 -15.41 -2.81 -6.13
N ASP A 153 -14.49 -3.73 -6.41
CA ASP A 153 -14.81 -5.09 -6.81
C ASP A 153 -15.48 -5.87 -5.69
N LEU A 154 -15.02 -5.67 -4.45
CA LEU A 154 -15.69 -6.22 -3.28
C LEU A 154 -17.10 -5.65 -3.09
N HIS A 155 -17.32 -4.36 -3.38
CA HIS A 155 -18.68 -3.81 -3.35
C HIS A 155 -19.60 -4.50 -4.36
N ARG A 156 -19.12 -4.76 -5.58
CA ARG A 156 -19.89 -5.50 -6.59
C ARG A 156 -20.25 -6.91 -6.12
N ARG A 157 -19.34 -7.59 -5.40
CA ARG A 157 -19.56 -8.93 -4.82
C ARG A 157 -20.46 -8.90 -3.57
N PHE A 158 -20.37 -7.84 -2.77
CA PHE A 158 -21.06 -7.69 -1.50
C PHE A 158 -21.73 -6.30 -1.38
N PRO A 159 -22.80 -6.04 -2.15
CA PRO A 159 -23.36 -4.69 -2.32
C PRO A 159 -23.94 -4.10 -1.02
N GLY A 160 -24.36 -4.95 -0.06
CA GLY A 160 -24.96 -4.51 1.20
C GLY A 160 -24.02 -3.73 2.13
N TYR A 161 -22.69 -3.86 1.98
CA TYR A 161 -21.75 -3.30 2.95
C TYR A 161 -21.31 -1.87 2.66
N GLY A 162 -21.35 -1.39 1.42
CA GLY A 162 -20.88 -0.02 1.06
C GLY A 162 -19.36 0.14 0.90
N PHE A 163 -18.66 -0.95 0.52
CA PHE A 163 -17.20 -0.96 0.34
C PHE A 163 -16.68 0.06 -0.69
N ASP A 164 -17.48 0.42 -1.67
CA ASP A 164 -17.21 1.48 -2.66
C ASP A 164 -17.02 2.86 -2.02
N ARG A 165 -17.71 3.12 -0.89
CA ARG A 165 -17.68 4.41 -0.20
C ARG A 165 -16.58 4.47 0.86
N HIS A 166 -16.62 3.56 1.82
CA HIS A 166 -15.72 3.61 2.98
C HIS A 166 -14.49 2.71 2.83
N LYS A 167 -14.31 2.00 1.71
CA LYS A 167 -13.12 1.18 1.41
C LYS A 167 -12.75 0.17 2.51
N GLY A 168 -13.76 -0.33 3.23
CA GLY A 168 -13.62 -1.25 4.36
C GLY A 168 -13.24 -0.60 5.69
N TYR A 169 -13.01 0.71 5.77
CA TYR A 169 -12.80 1.41 7.04
C TYR A 169 -14.03 1.30 7.95
N GLY A 170 -13.81 1.20 9.26
CA GLY A 170 -14.89 1.13 10.26
C GLY A 170 -15.57 2.49 10.42
N THR A 171 -16.31 2.93 9.41
CA THR A 171 -17.22 4.07 9.52
C THR A 171 -18.49 3.65 10.26
N GLU A 172 -19.32 4.63 10.62
CA GLU A 172 -20.64 4.34 11.20
C GLU A 172 -21.48 3.46 10.28
N LEU A 173 -21.53 3.81 8.99
CA LEU A 173 -22.20 3.02 7.96
C LEU A 173 -21.69 1.57 7.95
N HIS A 174 -20.37 1.37 7.90
CA HIS A 174 -19.81 0.03 7.81
C HIS A 174 -20.15 -0.83 9.05
N ARG A 175 -20.02 -0.26 10.25
CA ARG A 175 -20.38 -0.96 11.49
C ARG A 175 -21.86 -1.29 11.56
N ALA A 176 -22.73 -0.39 11.11
CA ALA A 176 -24.16 -0.66 11.03
C ALA A 176 -24.46 -1.83 10.09
N ARG A 177 -23.80 -1.90 8.92
CA ARG A 177 -23.95 -3.02 7.98
C ARG A 177 -23.44 -4.34 8.54
N ILE A 178 -22.33 -4.35 9.27
CA ILE A 178 -21.84 -5.55 9.96
C ILE A 178 -22.86 -6.02 11.01
N ALA A 179 -23.44 -5.10 11.78
CA ALA A 179 -24.44 -5.45 12.80
C ALA A 179 -25.75 -5.99 12.20
N GLU A 180 -26.17 -5.44 11.05
CA GLU A 180 -27.40 -5.83 10.35
C GLU A 180 -27.26 -7.15 9.57
N LEU A 181 -26.16 -7.30 8.83
CA LEU A 181 -25.98 -8.40 7.86
C LEU A 181 -25.08 -9.53 8.40
N GLY A 182 -24.39 -9.31 9.51
CA GLY A 182 -23.25 -10.12 9.93
C GLY A 182 -22.00 -9.85 9.07
N PRO A 183 -20.82 -10.32 9.49
CA PRO A 183 -19.58 -10.19 8.71
C PRO A 183 -19.55 -11.15 7.51
N CYS A 184 -19.15 -10.65 6.34
CA CYS A 184 -18.85 -11.47 5.16
C CYS A 184 -17.41 -12.01 5.16
N LEU A 185 -17.07 -12.84 4.16
CA LEU A 185 -15.75 -13.48 4.00
C LEU A 185 -14.57 -12.50 3.92
N GLU A 186 -14.82 -11.25 3.54
CA GLU A 186 -13.79 -10.22 3.38
C GLU A 186 -13.55 -9.42 4.68
N HIS A 187 -14.26 -9.73 5.77
CA HIS A 187 -14.03 -9.08 7.06
C HIS A 187 -12.92 -9.78 7.84
N ARG A 188 -12.05 -8.97 8.47
CA ARG A 188 -10.93 -9.42 9.30
C ARG A 188 -11.46 -9.85 10.65
N LYS A 189 -11.63 -11.15 10.83
CA LYS A 189 -12.33 -11.75 11.97
C LYS A 189 -11.64 -11.46 13.30
N THR A 190 -10.35 -11.18 13.29
CA THR A 190 -9.57 -10.84 14.48
C THR A 190 -9.74 -9.38 14.93
N PHE A 191 -10.34 -8.51 14.11
CA PHE A 191 -10.42 -7.07 14.39
C PHE A 191 -11.61 -6.74 15.31
N LYS A 192 -11.38 -5.77 16.21
CA LYS A 192 -12.45 -5.14 16.99
C LYS A 192 -13.44 -4.43 16.04
N GLY A 193 -14.72 -4.66 16.22
CA GLY A 193 -15.80 -4.20 15.35
C GLY A 193 -16.27 -5.26 14.34
N VAL A 194 -15.57 -6.40 14.25
CA VAL A 194 -15.97 -7.58 13.46
C VAL A 194 -16.17 -8.78 14.38
N LYS A 195 -15.19 -9.05 15.25
CA LYS A 195 -15.16 -10.24 16.12
C LYS A 195 -16.38 -10.38 17.06
N GLU A 196 -17.04 -9.27 17.37
CA GLU A 196 -18.22 -9.22 18.23
C GLU A 196 -19.48 -9.76 17.53
N TYR A 197 -19.41 -10.01 16.21
CA TYR A 197 -20.52 -10.46 15.37
C TYR A 197 -20.25 -11.83 14.71
N LEU A 198 -19.31 -12.62 15.27
CA LEU A 198 -18.95 -13.97 14.82
C LEU A 198 -19.61 -15.08 15.65
#